data_AF-U1QP86-F1
#
_entry.id   AF-U1QP86-F1
#
_cell.length_a   1.000
_cell.length_b   1.000
_cell.length_c   1.000
_cell.angle_alpha   90.00
_cell.angle_beta   90.00
_cell.angle_gamma   90.00
#
_symmetry.space_group_name_H-M   'P 1'
#
loop_
_entity.id
_entity.type
_entity.pdbx_description
1 polymer ?
#
loop_
_entity_poly.entity_id
_entity_poly.type
_entity_poly.pdbx_seq_one_letter_code
_entity_poly.pdbx_strand_id
1 'polypeptide(L)'
;MGGSQNLKLADSTGKTKKFSLGSATKSKKTQPAAADVDSDGNTEFVYVGSDDNHLNYIDDPESNSDPRKKVLKDASGNPVKVKINTGVRSKN
;
A
#
# COMPACT_ATOMS: atom_id res chain seq x y z
N MET A 1 -3.92 -11.50 18.88
CA MET A 1 -4.53 -12.08 17.66
C MET A 1 -4.06 -11.22 16.48
N GLY A 2 -3.24 -11.80 15.60
CA GLY A 2 -2.86 -11.15 14.35
C GLY A 2 -3.94 -11.36 13.28
N GLY A 3 -3.85 -10.62 12.20
CA GLY A 3 -4.80 -10.69 11.09
C GLY A 3 -4.16 -10.21 9.79
N SER A 4 -4.67 -10.70 8.66
CA SER A 4 -4.08 -10.40 7.35
C SER A 4 -4.57 -9.07 6.81
N GLN A 5 -3.64 -8.27 6.29
CA GLN A 5 -3.96 -7.11 5.47
C GLN A 5 -4.06 -7.55 4.02
N ASN A 6 -5.20 -7.28 3.40
CA ASN A 6 -5.41 -7.58 1.99
C ASN A 6 -6.00 -6.37 1.29
N LEU A 7 -5.43 -6.00 0.15
CA LEU A 7 -6.10 -5.15 -0.82
C LEU A 7 -6.80 -6.03 -1.85
N LYS A 8 -7.95 -5.59 -2.36
CA LYS A 8 -8.64 -6.25 -3.46
C LYS A 8 -8.94 -5.22 -4.53
N LEU A 9 -8.70 -5.61 -5.77
CA LEU A 9 -9.14 -4.88 -6.95
C LEU A 9 -10.24 -5.68 -7.60
N ALA A 10 -11.34 -5.02 -7.94
CA ALA A 10 -12.45 -5.62 -8.67
C ALA A 10 -12.51 -4.98 -10.05
N ASP A 11 -12.64 -5.80 -11.09
CA ASP A 11 -12.90 -5.30 -12.44
C ASP A 11 -14.39 -4.99 -12.64
N SER A 12 -14.73 -4.45 -13.81
CA SER A 12 -16.10 -4.09 -14.18
C SER A 12 -17.05 -5.30 -14.26
N THR A 13 -16.51 -6.52 -14.29
CA THR A 13 -17.27 -7.78 -14.27
C THR A 13 -17.47 -8.33 -12.85
N GLY A 14 -16.84 -7.70 -11.85
CA GLY A 14 -16.87 -8.12 -10.45
C GLY A 14 -15.84 -9.19 -10.09
N LYS A 15 -14.96 -9.58 -11.03
CA LYS A 15 -13.84 -10.48 -10.72
C LYS A 15 -12.79 -9.72 -9.92
N THR A 16 -12.27 -10.36 -8.88
CA THR A 16 -11.34 -9.69 -7.96
C THR A 16 -9.92 -10.26 -8.01
N LYS A 17 -8.91 -9.40 -8.04
CA LYS A 17 -7.51 -9.72 -7.74
C LYS A 17 -7.20 -9.35 -6.28
N LYS A 18 -6.66 -10.29 -5.50
CA LYS A 18 -6.31 -10.10 -4.09
C LYS A 18 -4.80 -9.91 -3.94
N PHE A 19 -4.41 -8.87 -3.23
CA PHE A 19 -3.03 -8.55 -2.87
C PHE A 19 -2.86 -8.84 -1.38
N SER A 20 -2.07 -9.85 -1.04
CA SER A 20 -1.75 -10.16 0.37
C SER A 20 -0.64 -9.22 0.82
N LEU A 21 -0.94 -8.23 1.67
CA LEU A 21 0.01 -7.20 2.10
C LEU A 21 0.88 -7.63 3.28
N GLY A 22 0.61 -8.79 3.85
CA GLY A 22 1.37 -9.37 4.95
C GLY A 22 0.47 -9.75 6.14
N SER A 23 1.10 -10.41 7.11
CA SER A 23 0.48 -10.75 8.39
C SER A 23 0.93 -9.74 9.43
N ALA A 24 -0.02 -9.04 10.03
CA ALA A 24 0.26 -8.00 11.00
C ALA A 24 0.09 -8.52 12.43
N THR A 25 1.01 -8.15 13.32
CA THR A 25 0.85 -8.36 14.76
C THR A 25 -0.26 -7.47 15.32
N LYS A 26 -0.45 -6.29 14.71
CA LYS A 26 -1.61 -5.41 14.87
C LYS A 26 -2.22 -5.12 13.50
N SER A 27 -3.31 -5.81 13.15
CA SER A 27 -4.04 -5.54 11.92
C SER A 27 -4.79 -4.22 12.03
N LYS A 28 -4.22 -3.18 11.45
CA LYS A 28 -4.94 -1.93 11.23
C LYS A 28 -5.24 -1.81 9.75
N LYS A 29 -6.51 -1.97 9.39
CA LYS A 29 -6.97 -1.62 8.04
C LYS A 29 -6.80 -0.11 7.91
N THR A 30 -5.89 0.33 7.06
CA THR A 30 -5.81 1.73 6.65
C THR A 30 -6.55 1.92 5.34
N GLN A 31 -7.07 3.12 5.12
CA GLN A 31 -7.74 3.42 3.86
C GLN A 31 -6.69 3.44 2.75
N PRO A 32 -6.86 2.66 1.67
CA PRO A 32 -6.01 2.79 0.51
C PRO A 32 -6.34 4.09 -0.24
N ALA A 33 -5.36 4.65 -0.93
CA ALA A 33 -5.54 5.75 -1.87
C ALA A 33 -5.00 5.34 -3.24
N ALA A 34 -5.63 5.80 -4.32
CA ALA A 34 -5.14 5.60 -5.68
C ALA A 34 -4.35 6.85 -6.12
N ALA A 35 -3.15 6.66 -6.66
CA ALA A 35 -2.29 7.72 -7.18
C ALA A 35 -1.26 7.14 -8.16
N ASP A 36 -0.83 7.92 -9.14
CA ASP A 36 0.38 7.65 -9.93
C ASP A 36 1.59 8.14 -9.13
N VAL A 37 2.29 7.22 -8.47
CA VAL A 37 3.32 7.49 -7.45
C VAL A 37 4.71 7.63 -8.07
N ASP A 38 5.04 6.82 -9.07
CA ASP A 38 6.35 6.86 -9.74
C ASP A 38 6.32 7.43 -11.16
N SER A 39 5.18 8.03 -11.56
CA SER A 39 5.03 8.83 -12.78
C SER A 39 5.27 8.05 -14.07
N ASP A 40 4.92 6.77 -14.05
CA ASP A 40 4.99 5.90 -15.23
C ASP A 40 3.68 5.90 -16.04
N GLY A 41 2.63 6.55 -15.52
CA GLY A 41 1.31 6.68 -16.13
C GLY A 41 0.31 5.58 -15.74
N ASN A 42 0.72 4.59 -14.96
CA ASN A 42 -0.15 3.60 -14.34
C ASN A 42 -0.72 4.15 -13.02
N THR A 43 -1.78 3.51 -12.51
CA THR A 43 -2.34 3.86 -11.20
C THR A 43 -1.87 2.86 -10.16
N GLU A 44 -1.24 3.37 -9.10
CA GLU A 44 -0.82 2.59 -7.95
C GLU A 44 -1.78 2.74 -6.78
N PHE A 45 -1.70 1.79 -5.84
CA PHE A 45 -2.46 1.83 -4.60
C PHE A 45 -1.56 2.04 -3.39
N VAL A 46 -1.65 3.22 -2.79
CA VAL A 46 -0.92 3.62 -1.57
C VAL A 46 -1.66 3.14 -0.33
N TYR A 47 -0.94 2.61 0.63
CA TYR A 47 -1.46 2.15 1.93
C TYR A 47 -0.42 2.34 3.05
N VAL A 48 -0.87 2.29 4.30
CA VAL A 48 0.04 2.33 5.46
C VAL A 48 0.37 0.90 5.90
N GLY A 49 1.66 0.61 6.02
CA GLY A 49 2.15 -0.65 6.59
C GLY A 49 1.82 -0.75 8.09
N SER A 50 1.34 -1.92 8.52
CA SER A 50 0.91 -2.15 9.92
C SER A 50 2.05 -2.19 10.93
N ASP A 51 3.17 -2.78 10.52
CA ASP A 51 4.24 -3.16 11.44
C ASP A 51 5.47 -2.25 11.32
N ASP A 52 5.57 -1.46 10.24
CA ASP A 52 6.71 -0.57 9.96
C ASP A 52 6.35 0.93 9.96
N ASN A 53 5.05 1.27 10.02
CA ASN A 53 4.52 2.62 9.95
C ASN A 53 4.96 3.40 8.69
N HIS A 54 5.33 2.71 7.61
CA HIS A 54 5.71 3.35 6.36
C HIS A 54 4.52 3.45 5.41
N LEU A 55 4.55 4.45 4.53
CA LEU A 55 3.76 4.41 3.31
C LEU A 55 4.36 3.39 2.35
N ASN A 56 3.49 2.52 1.87
CA ASN A 56 3.79 1.52 0.86
C ASN A 56 2.83 1.73 -0.32
N TYR A 57 3.20 1.22 -1.48
CA TYR A 57 2.31 1.21 -2.64
C TYR A 57 2.41 -0.09 -3.42
N ILE A 58 1.34 -0.42 -4.13
CA ILE A 58 1.31 -1.52 -5.09
C ILE A 58 1.59 -0.95 -6.46
N ASP A 59 2.77 -1.28 -6.97
CA ASP A 59 3.25 -0.97 -8.31
C ASP A 59 2.57 -1.85 -9.35
N ASP A 60 2.19 -1.25 -10.49
CA ASP A 60 1.60 -1.96 -11.64
C ASP A 60 0.54 -3.01 -11.26
N PRO A 61 -0.53 -2.63 -10.54
CA PRO A 61 -1.47 -3.59 -9.98
C PRO A 61 -2.21 -4.44 -11.04
N GLU A 62 -2.32 -3.93 -12.27
CA GLU A 62 -2.93 -4.61 -13.41
C GLU A 62 -1.97 -5.60 -14.08
N SER A 63 -0.66 -5.47 -13.87
CA SER A 63 0.32 -6.40 -14.41
C SER A 63 0.07 -7.82 -13.88
N ASN A 64 0.15 -8.82 -14.76
CA ASN A 64 0.03 -10.23 -14.39
C ASN A 64 1.26 -10.74 -13.60
N SER A 65 2.32 -9.95 -13.50
CA SER A 65 3.45 -10.25 -12.62
C SER A 65 3.11 -9.95 -11.16
N ASP A 66 3.79 -10.62 -10.23
CA ASP A 66 3.54 -10.48 -8.78
C ASP A 66 3.59 -8.99 -8.39
N PRO A 67 2.50 -8.42 -7.85
CA PRO A 67 2.46 -7.01 -7.48
C PRO A 67 3.64 -6.62 -6.60
N ARG A 68 4.46 -5.72 -7.12
CA ARG A 68 5.66 -5.29 -6.42
C ARG A 68 5.22 -4.30 -5.35
N LYS A 69 5.18 -4.78 -4.11
CA LYS A 69 5.03 -3.90 -2.95
C LYS A 69 6.30 -3.06 -2.83
N LYS A 70 6.16 -1.75 -2.99
CA LYS A 70 7.25 -0.80 -2.84
C LYS A 70 7.01 0.08 -1.62
N VAL A 71 8.09 0.47 -0.95
CA VAL A 71 8.05 1.49 0.12
C VAL A 71 8.14 2.85 -0.54
N LEU A 72 7.23 3.76 -0.18
CA LEU A 72 7.27 5.14 -0.64
C LEU A 72 8.44 5.87 0.04
N LYS A 73 9.28 6.50 -0.78
CA LYS A 73 10.47 7.21 -0.34
C LYS A 73 10.31 8.72 -0.54
N ASP A 74 10.90 9.50 0.35
CA ASP A 74 11.00 10.94 0.15
C ASP A 74 12.09 11.30 -0.88
N ALA A 75 12.24 12.59 -1.17
CA ALA A 75 13.24 13.10 -2.13
C ALA A 75 14.69 12.74 -1.76
N SER A 76 14.96 12.35 -0.51
CA SER A 76 16.27 11.90 -0.05
C SER A 76 16.43 10.37 -0.11
N GLY A 77 15.41 9.65 -0.60
CA GLY A 77 15.40 8.20 -0.68
C GLY A 77 15.01 7.49 0.61
N ASN A 78 14.57 8.22 1.65
CA ASN A 78 14.22 7.64 2.94
C ASN A 78 12.76 7.18 2.99
N PRO A 79 12.44 6.06 3.65
CA PRO A 79 11.06 5.62 3.87
C PRO A 79 10.20 6.70 4.53
N VAL A 80 9.02 6.96 3.97
CA VAL A 80 8.09 7.94 4.54
C VAL A 80 7.33 7.32 5.71
N LYS A 81 7.66 7.75 6.93
CA LYS A 81 6.96 7.37 8.16
C LYS A 81 5.68 8.17 8.37
N VAL A 82 4.62 7.47 8.77
CA VAL A 82 3.28 8.04 8.94
C VAL A 82 2.62 7.59 10.24
N LYS A 83 1.63 8.36 10.68
CA LYS A 83 0.72 7.94 11.74
C LYS A 83 -0.21 6.85 11.22
N ILE A 84 -0.11 5.63 11.78
CA ILE A 84 -0.84 4.43 11.33
C ILE A 84 -2.36 4.56 11.24
N ASN A 85 -2.98 5.50 11.96
CA ASN A 85 -4.44 5.67 11.92
C ASN A 85 -4.91 6.63 10.82
N THR A 86 -4.00 7.43 10.26
CA THR A 86 -4.36 8.55 9.38
C THR A 86 -3.57 8.60 8.07
N GLY A 87 -2.45 7.89 7.96
CA GLY A 87 -1.55 7.98 6.80
C GLY A 87 -0.83 9.33 6.66
N VAL A 88 -1.07 10.28 7.56
CA VAL A 88 -0.38 11.58 7.58
C VAL A 88 1.06 11.40 8.03
N ARG A 89 2.00 12.07 7.33
CA ARG A 89 3.43 12.10 7.67
C ARG A 89 3.61 12.41 9.14
N SER A 90 4.34 11.54 9.84
CA SER A 90 4.71 11.81 11.22
C SER A 90 5.78 12.89 11.22
N LYS A 91 5.58 13.97 11.98
CA LYS A 91 6.69 14.85 12.35
C LYS A 91 7.57 14.04 13.31
N ASN A 92 8.86 13.92 13.01
CA ASN A 92 9.84 13.60 14.04
C ASN A 92 9.93 14.77 15.01
#